data_AF-A0A2N2IGT3-F1
#
_entry.id   AF-A0A2N2IGT3-F1
#
_cell.length_a   1.000
_cell.length_b   1.000
_cell.length_c   1.000
_cell.angle_alpha   90.00
_cell.angle_beta   90.00
_cell.angle_gamma   90.00
#
_symmetry.space_group_name_H-M   'P 1'
#
loop_
_entity.id
_entity.type
_entity.pdbx_description
1 polymer ?
#
loop_
_entity_poly.entity_id
_entity_poly.type
_entity_poly.pdbx_seq_one_letter_code
_entity_poly.pdbx_strand_id
1 'polypeptide(L)'
;MAVAASTALKFGRGKVKIQAIGAEEFGMMSDFLSSLAGVSPLCDRDGRSFADLVNEDTRAIIIGGKRKSVYNYDCGACGFATCKELNSSELVEGIVANGPCCHFAVYDVHMAAMAASAIAWRLGLHCRVFQTMGTAASSCEYIDDCDFCIGVGVSYQPMDPFFDRHKYWTAEEWQQKFSQEFPSFTRGFMGAVE
;
A
#
# COMPACT_ATOMS: atom_id res chain seq x y z
N MET A 1 15.82 6.72 -5.58
CA MET A 1 14.79 5.68 -5.26
C MET A 1 14.15 5.10 -6.50
N ALA A 2 13.49 5.90 -7.36
CA ALA A 2 12.78 5.41 -8.56
C ALA A 2 13.63 4.49 -9.46
N VAL A 3 14.88 4.86 -9.75
CA VAL A 3 15.81 4.02 -10.55
C VAL A 3 16.03 2.64 -9.92
N ALA A 4 16.16 2.56 -8.59
CA ALA A 4 16.33 1.29 -7.90
C ALA A 4 15.06 0.44 -7.94
N ALA A 5 13.90 1.08 -7.77
CA ALA A 5 12.60 0.42 -7.91
C ALA A 5 12.42 -0.20 -9.32
N SER A 6 12.71 0.57 -10.38
CA SER A 6 12.54 0.11 -11.77
C SER A 6 13.52 -0.99 -12.19
N THR A 7 14.67 -1.13 -11.51
CA THR A 7 15.70 -2.14 -11.83
C THR A 7 15.66 -3.37 -10.92
N ALA A 8 14.80 -3.35 -9.90
CA ALA A 8 14.66 -4.45 -8.95
C ALA A 8 13.99 -5.70 -9.57
N LEU A 9 13.19 -5.53 -10.62
CA LEU A 9 12.35 -6.57 -11.21
C LEU A 9 13.20 -7.69 -11.81
N LYS A 10 13.08 -8.91 -11.26
CA LYS A 10 13.93 -10.05 -11.67
C LYS A 10 13.30 -10.96 -12.72
N PHE A 11 11.98 -10.91 -12.88
CA PHE A 11 11.27 -11.78 -13.80
C PHE A 11 11.19 -11.22 -15.23
N GLY A 12 11.71 -10.02 -15.48
CA GLY A 12 12.00 -9.46 -16.81
C GLY A 12 10.78 -9.04 -17.66
N ARG A 13 9.55 -9.34 -17.23
CA ARG A 13 8.32 -8.98 -17.96
C ARG A 13 7.47 -7.93 -17.24
N GLY A 14 7.59 -7.83 -15.93
CA GLY A 14 6.89 -6.86 -15.11
C GLY A 14 7.29 -5.42 -15.45
N LYS A 15 6.33 -4.51 -15.32
CA LYS A 15 6.54 -3.08 -15.35
C LYS A 15 5.79 -2.47 -14.18
N VAL A 16 6.44 -1.54 -13.50
CA VAL A 16 5.83 -0.76 -12.42
C VAL A 16 5.74 0.70 -12.86
N LYS A 17 4.67 1.37 -12.46
CA LYS A 17 4.50 2.81 -12.58
C LYS A 17 4.91 3.45 -11.26
N ILE A 18 5.54 4.62 -11.32
CA ILE A 18 6.03 5.32 -10.13
C ILE A 18 5.57 6.77 -10.21
N GLN A 19 4.94 7.26 -9.14
CA GLN A 19 4.55 8.66 -8.98
C GLN A 19 5.14 9.21 -7.68
N ALA A 20 5.66 10.44 -7.70
CA ALA A 20 6.06 11.13 -6.47
C ALA A 20 4.88 11.95 -5.92
N ILE A 21 4.74 11.97 -4.59
CA ILE A 21 3.72 12.73 -3.87
C ILE A 21 4.32 13.46 -2.67
N GLY A 22 3.63 14.49 -2.16
CA GLY A 22 4.07 15.32 -1.05
C GLY A 22 2.94 15.76 -0.12
N ALA A 23 3.14 16.91 0.51
CA ALA A 23 2.31 17.39 1.61
C ALA A 23 0.84 17.64 1.21
N GLU A 24 0.60 18.18 0.01
CA GLU A 24 -0.75 18.42 -0.49
C GLU A 24 -1.52 17.10 -0.65
N GLU A 25 -0.90 16.11 -1.30
CA GLU A 25 -1.53 14.79 -1.47
C GLU A 25 -1.73 14.07 -0.14
N PHE A 26 -0.84 14.23 0.84
CA PHE A 26 -1.03 13.66 2.18
C PHE A 26 -2.30 14.17 2.86
N GLY A 27 -2.64 15.46 2.71
CA GLY A 27 -3.86 16.03 3.27
C GLY A 27 -5.11 15.37 2.70
N MET A 28 -5.21 15.30 1.36
CA MET A 28 -6.35 14.68 0.70
C MET A 28 -6.44 13.17 0.96
N MET A 29 -5.31 12.46 0.99
CA MET A 29 -5.29 11.05 1.36
C MET A 29 -5.66 10.82 2.83
N SER A 30 -5.30 11.74 3.73
CA SER A 30 -5.72 11.69 5.13
C SER A 30 -7.24 11.76 5.26
N ASP A 31 -7.88 12.67 4.53
CA ASP A 31 -9.34 12.82 4.54
C ASP A 31 -10.02 11.54 4.01
N PHE A 32 -9.50 10.99 2.91
CA PHE A 32 -9.98 9.73 2.36
C PHE A 32 -9.86 8.57 3.38
N LEU A 33 -8.69 8.37 3.97
CA LEU A 33 -8.48 7.30 4.96
C LEU A 33 -9.31 7.49 6.22
N SER A 34 -9.52 8.75 6.64
CA SER A 34 -10.37 9.09 7.78
C SER A 34 -11.84 8.73 7.52
N SER A 35 -12.31 8.83 6.27
CA SER A 35 -13.66 8.36 5.90
C SER A 35 -13.83 6.83 6.06
N LEU A 36 -12.73 6.08 6.01
CA LEU A 36 -12.68 4.63 6.19
C LEU A 36 -12.36 4.20 7.64
N ALA A 37 -12.22 5.14 8.57
CA ALA A 37 -11.83 4.86 9.95
C ALA A 37 -12.78 3.89 10.67
N GLY A 38 -14.08 3.95 10.36
CA GLY A 38 -15.09 3.07 10.96
C GLY A 38 -15.08 1.62 10.44
N VAL A 39 -14.37 1.34 9.34
CA VAL A 39 -14.32 0.00 8.72
C VAL A 39 -12.91 -0.60 8.72
N SER A 40 -11.88 0.21 8.97
CA SER A 40 -10.49 -0.23 8.99
C SER A 40 -9.68 0.57 10.02
N PRO A 41 -9.27 -0.03 11.15
CA PRO A 41 -8.41 0.64 12.12
C PRO A 41 -7.04 1.00 11.54
N LEU A 42 -6.62 0.31 10.48
CA LEU A 42 -5.41 0.67 9.72
C LEU A 42 -5.59 2.00 9.00
N CYS A 43 -6.77 2.26 8.42
CA CYS A 43 -7.08 3.53 7.75
C CYS A 43 -7.27 4.66 8.77
N ASP A 44 -7.92 4.42 9.92
CA ASP A 44 -8.02 5.41 11.01
C ASP A 44 -6.62 5.87 11.46
N ARG A 45 -5.71 4.91 11.71
CA ARG A 45 -4.34 5.22 12.10
C ARG A 45 -3.60 6.00 11.02
N ASP A 46 -3.58 5.47 9.82
CA ASP A 46 -2.75 6.01 8.75
C ASP A 46 -3.33 7.34 8.22
N GLY A 47 -4.63 7.57 8.33
CA GLY A 47 -5.26 8.88 8.10
C GLY A 47 -4.73 9.94 9.05
N ARG A 48 -4.79 9.69 10.37
CA ARG A 48 -4.18 10.59 11.38
C ARG A 48 -2.69 10.79 11.16
N SER A 49 -1.99 9.72 10.81
CA SER A 49 -0.57 9.80 10.46
C SER A 49 -0.34 10.73 9.29
N PHE A 50 -1.12 10.64 8.22
CA PHE A 50 -0.90 11.48 7.04
C PHE A 50 -1.23 12.94 7.32
N ALA A 51 -2.22 13.24 8.16
CA ALA A 51 -2.49 14.61 8.62
C ALA A 51 -1.26 15.24 9.32
N ASP A 52 -0.54 14.46 10.13
CA ASP A 52 0.69 14.92 10.75
C ASP A 52 1.81 15.12 9.71
N LEU A 53 1.95 14.18 8.77
CA LEU A 53 2.98 14.25 7.71
C LEU A 53 2.85 15.47 6.80
N VAL A 54 1.67 16.12 6.70
CA VAL A 54 1.49 17.37 5.94
C VAL A 54 2.41 18.48 6.45
N ASN A 55 2.65 18.52 7.77
CA ASN A 55 3.43 19.57 8.42
C ASN A 55 4.91 19.18 8.61
N GLU A 56 5.28 17.99 8.14
CA GLU A 56 6.63 17.47 8.25
C GLU A 56 7.33 17.47 6.90
N ASP A 57 8.65 17.44 6.97
CA ASP A 57 9.51 17.26 5.81
C ASP A 57 9.54 15.79 5.33
N THR A 58 8.36 15.31 4.94
CA THR A 58 8.10 13.96 4.49
C THR A 58 7.64 13.99 3.03
N ARG A 59 8.10 13.03 2.22
CA ARG A 59 7.65 12.81 0.84
C ARG A 59 7.42 11.32 0.62
N ALA A 60 6.76 10.95 -0.46
CA ALA A 60 6.64 9.55 -0.79
C ALA A 60 6.72 9.30 -2.29
N ILE A 61 6.97 8.05 -2.64
CA ILE A 61 6.69 7.53 -3.98
C ILE A 61 5.59 6.48 -3.89
N ILE A 62 4.65 6.54 -4.81
CA ILE A 62 3.64 5.52 -5.06
C ILE A 62 4.16 4.63 -6.19
N ILE A 63 4.09 3.32 -5.99
CA ILE A 63 4.51 2.32 -6.96
C ILE A 63 3.28 1.46 -7.28
N GLY A 64 2.89 1.46 -8.53
CA GLY A 64 1.70 0.75 -9.01
C GLY A 64 2.04 -0.31 -10.06
N GLY A 65 1.18 -1.32 -10.18
CA GLY A 65 1.27 -2.38 -11.17
C GLY A 65 -0.10 -2.85 -11.64
N LYS A 66 -0.10 -3.63 -12.72
CA LYS A 66 -1.30 -4.30 -13.24
C LYS A 66 -1.57 -5.60 -12.50
N ARG A 67 -2.84 -5.96 -12.35
CA ARG A 67 -3.26 -7.22 -11.72
C ARG A 67 -3.08 -8.43 -12.62
N LYS A 68 -3.13 -8.24 -13.94
CA LYS A 68 -3.11 -9.33 -14.92
C LYS A 68 -1.70 -9.92 -15.04
N SER A 69 -1.62 -11.23 -15.25
CA SER A 69 -0.36 -11.93 -15.48
C SER A 69 0.19 -11.61 -16.87
N VAL A 70 1.47 -11.21 -16.90
CA VAL A 70 2.31 -11.14 -18.11
C VAL A 70 3.29 -12.33 -18.19
N TYR A 71 3.22 -13.22 -17.21
CA TYR A 71 4.22 -14.27 -16.98
C TYR A 71 3.85 -15.61 -17.61
N ASN A 72 2.56 -15.97 -17.62
CA ASN A 72 2.05 -17.25 -18.14
C ASN A 72 2.72 -18.47 -17.48
N TYR A 73 2.92 -18.41 -16.17
CA TYR A 73 3.52 -19.52 -15.40
C TYR A 73 2.51 -20.53 -14.86
N ASP A 74 1.21 -20.22 -14.91
CA ASP A 74 0.11 -21.08 -14.45
C ASP A 74 0.34 -21.68 -13.05
N CYS A 75 0.88 -20.87 -12.14
CA CYS A 75 1.34 -21.32 -10.82
C CYS A 75 0.24 -21.60 -9.79
N GLY A 76 -1.02 -21.22 -10.06
CA GLY A 76 -2.14 -21.41 -9.12
C GLY A 76 -2.23 -20.42 -7.94
N ALA A 77 -1.17 -19.66 -7.62
CA ALA A 77 -1.10 -18.85 -6.40
C ALA A 77 -2.18 -17.76 -6.26
N CYS A 78 -2.73 -17.30 -7.38
CA CYS A 78 -3.81 -16.30 -7.41
C CYS A 78 -5.23 -16.89 -7.30
N GLY A 79 -5.36 -18.21 -7.11
CA GLY A 79 -6.64 -18.92 -7.01
C GLY A 79 -7.22 -19.45 -8.34
N PHE A 80 -6.60 -19.13 -9.48
CA PHE A 80 -6.97 -19.66 -10.80
C PHE A 80 -6.01 -20.74 -11.28
N ALA A 81 -6.49 -21.73 -12.02
CA ALA A 81 -5.66 -22.82 -12.53
C ALA A 81 -4.66 -22.32 -13.59
N THR A 82 -5.05 -21.32 -14.40
CA THR A 82 -4.19 -20.74 -15.42
C THR A 82 -4.14 -19.21 -15.38
N CYS A 83 -3.06 -18.63 -15.90
CA CYS A 83 -2.93 -17.18 -16.09
C CYS A 83 -3.98 -16.65 -17.08
N LYS A 84 -4.41 -17.48 -18.04
CA LYS A 84 -5.47 -17.13 -18.99
C LYS A 84 -6.80 -16.92 -18.27
N GLU A 85 -7.15 -17.80 -17.33
CA GLU A 85 -8.35 -17.66 -16.50
C GLU A 85 -8.29 -16.40 -15.64
N LEU A 86 -7.18 -16.18 -14.91
CA LEU A 86 -6.97 -14.93 -14.15
C LEU A 86 -7.13 -13.68 -15.04
N ASN A 87 -6.51 -13.69 -16.22
CA ASN A 87 -6.53 -12.53 -17.12
C ASN A 87 -7.92 -12.25 -17.72
N SER A 88 -8.77 -13.27 -17.74
CA SER A 88 -10.17 -13.20 -18.19
C SER A 88 -11.15 -12.96 -17.04
N SER A 89 -10.68 -13.04 -15.78
CA SER A 89 -11.51 -12.79 -14.60
C SER A 89 -11.97 -11.34 -14.57
N GLU A 90 -13.14 -11.10 -14.00
CA GLU A 90 -13.58 -9.76 -13.66
C GLU A 90 -12.73 -9.18 -12.52
N LEU A 91 -12.71 -7.85 -12.42
CA LEU A 91 -12.14 -7.14 -11.28
C LEU A 91 -13.14 -7.22 -10.12
N VAL A 92 -12.64 -7.59 -8.95
CA VAL A 92 -13.35 -7.46 -7.68
C VAL A 92 -12.74 -6.28 -6.93
N GLU A 93 -13.57 -5.30 -6.61
CA GLU A 93 -13.16 -4.15 -5.81
C GLU A 93 -13.05 -4.55 -4.34
N GLY A 94 -11.98 -4.12 -3.69
CA GLY A 94 -11.77 -4.33 -2.26
C GLY A 94 -11.47 -3.01 -1.57
N ILE A 95 -11.70 -2.94 -0.25
CA ILE A 95 -11.43 -1.71 0.54
C ILE A 95 -9.97 -1.26 0.40
N VAL A 96 -9.04 -2.21 0.41
CA VAL A 96 -7.59 -1.91 0.45
C VAL A 96 -6.91 -2.14 -0.89
N ALA A 97 -7.34 -3.15 -1.64
CA ALA A 97 -6.78 -3.45 -2.95
C ALA A 97 -7.81 -4.19 -3.79
N ASN A 98 -7.79 -3.91 -5.09
CA ASN A 98 -8.58 -4.64 -6.06
C ASN A 98 -7.91 -5.98 -6.38
N GLY A 99 -8.71 -6.96 -6.74
CA GLY A 99 -8.24 -8.29 -7.11
C GLY A 99 -9.12 -8.93 -8.17
N PRO A 100 -8.93 -10.23 -8.46
CA PRO A 100 -7.76 -11.02 -8.11
C PRO A 100 -6.50 -10.53 -8.87
N CYS A 101 -5.34 -10.68 -8.22
CA CYS A 101 -4.05 -10.23 -8.74
C CYS A 101 -3.10 -11.39 -9.01
N CYS A 102 -2.33 -11.29 -10.09
CA CYS A 102 -1.22 -12.19 -10.36
C CYS A 102 -0.19 -12.06 -9.23
N HIS A 103 0.11 -13.18 -8.59
CA HIS A 103 1.09 -13.26 -7.50
C HIS A 103 2.45 -12.66 -7.88
N PHE A 104 2.91 -12.91 -9.11
CA PHE A 104 4.18 -12.37 -9.61
C PHE A 104 4.11 -10.87 -9.94
N ALA A 105 2.97 -10.36 -10.40
CA ALA A 105 2.81 -8.93 -10.62
C ALA A 105 2.81 -8.15 -9.28
N VAL A 106 2.19 -8.73 -8.24
CA VAL A 106 2.26 -8.19 -6.87
C VAL A 106 3.70 -8.23 -6.34
N TYR A 107 4.44 -9.31 -6.58
CA TYR A 107 5.87 -9.38 -6.25
C TYR A 107 6.71 -8.31 -6.93
N ASP A 108 6.47 -8.00 -8.21
CA ASP A 108 7.20 -6.92 -8.88
C ASP A 108 7.04 -5.58 -8.15
N VAL A 109 5.80 -5.24 -7.78
CA VAL A 109 5.50 -4.00 -7.05
C VAL A 109 6.19 -3.97 -5.68
N HIS A 110 6.13 -5.06 -4.92
CA HIS A 110 6.80 -5.13 -3.61
C HIS A 110 8.33 -5.15 -3.72
N MET A 111 8.90 -5.83 -4.70
CA MET A 111 10.35 -5.82 -4.95
C MET A 111 10.84 -4.42 -5.30
N ALA A 112 10.07 -3.70 -6.12
CA ALA A 112 10.33 -2.30 -6.43
C ALA A 112 10.27 -1.40 -5.19
N ALA A 113 9.25 -1.58 -4.33
CA ALA A 113 9.13 -0.86 -3.07
C ALA A 113 10.31 -1.14 -2.12
N MET A 114 10.68 -2.41 -1.94
CA MET A 114 11.81 -2.80 -1.10
C MET A 114 13.14 -2.20 -1.60
N ALA A 115 13.37 -2.20 -2.91
CA ALA A 115 14.57 -1.58 -3.48
C ALA A 115 14.60 -0.06 -3.27
N ALA A 116 13.44 0.61 -3.40
CA ALA A 116 13.33 2.03 -3.08
C ALA A 116 13.63 2.32 -1.60
N SER A 117 13.04 1.55 -0.69
CA SER A 117 13.28 1.66 0.76
C SER A 117 14.73 1.42 1.12
N ALA A 118 15.37 0.40 0.55
CA ALA A 118 16.78 0.10 0.79
C ALA A 118 17.69 1.27 0.39
N ILE A 119 17.39 1.95 -0.73
CA ILE A 119 18.14 3.14 -1.13
C ILE A 119 17.82 4.34 -0.24
N ALA A 120 16.57 4.55 0.16
CA ALA A 120 16.21 5.63 1.08
C ALA A 120 16.97 5.47 2.42
N TRP A 121 16.95 4.27 2.99
CA TRP A 121 17.67 3.95 4.21
C TRP A 121 19.19 4.13 4.05
N ARG A 122 19.77 3.70 2.91
CA ARG A 122 21.20 3.91 2.62
C ARG A 122 21.59 5.39 2.53
N LEU A 123 20.64 6.27 2.19
CA LEU A 123 20.82 7.72 2.18
C LEU A 123 20.61 8.35 3.57
N GLY A 124 20.35 7.55 4.61
CA GLY A 124 20.13 8.03 5.97
C GLY A 124 18.73 8.57 6.21
N LEU A 125 17.77 8.31 5.32
CA LEU A 125 16.37 8.74 5.49
C LEU A 125 15.60 7.72 6.33
N HIS A 126 14.68 8.22 7.15
CA HIS A 126 13.58 7.40 7.67
C HIS A 126 12.72 6.94 6.50
N CYS A 127 12.28 5.68 6.49
CA CYS A 127 11.39 5.20 5.45
C CYS A 127 10.43 4.12 5.96
N ARG A 128 9.20 4.12 5.43
CA ARG A 128 8.20 3.10 5.72
C ARG A 128 7.39 2.79 4.47
N VAL A 129 7.08 1.51 4.30
CA VAL A 129 6.20 1.02 3.24
C VAL A 129 4.77 0.98 3.76
N PHE A 130 3.83 1.50 2.96
CA PHE A 130 2.43 1.66 3.32
C PHE A 130 1.53 1.06 2.23
N GLN A 131 0.71 0.08 2.59
CA GLN A 131 -0.36 -0.39 1.72
C GLN A 131 -1.47 0.65 1.61
N THR A 132 -1.87 1.24 2.74
CA THR A 132 -2.90 2.29 2.85
C THR A 132 -2.57 3.53 2.03
N MET A 133 -1.29 3.91 1.93
CA MET A 133 -0.85 5.00 1.05
C MET A 133 -1.07 4.66 -0.43
N GLY A 134 -0.83 3.41 -0.82
CA GLY A 134 -1.11 2.94 -2.17
C GLY A 134 -2.61 2.95 -2.48
N THR A 135 -3.43 2.45 -1.54
CA THR A 135 -4.89 2.50 -1.62
C THR A 135 -5.38 3.95 -1.78
N ALA A 136 -5.01 4.83 -0.85
CA ALA A 136 -5.45 6.22 -0.86
C ALA A 136 -4.99 6.96 -2.13
N ALA A 137 -3.75 6.77 -2.55
CA ALA A 137 -3.25 7.41 -3.77
C ALA A 137 -3.98 6.94 -5.03
N SER A 138 -4.37 5.65 -5.10
CA SER A 138 -5.19 5.14 -6.20
C SER A 138 -6.61 5.70 -6.16
N SER A 139 -7.23 5.77 -4.97
CA SER A 139 -8.59 6.28 -4.80
C SER A 139 -8.71 7.79 -5.00
N CYS A 140 -7.64 8.54 -4.72
CA CYS A 140 -7.54 9.97 -4.99
C CYS A 140 -6.98 10.29 -6.40
N GLU A 141 -6.83 9.29 -7.26
CA GLU A 141 -6.37 9.44 -8.66
C GLU A 141 -4.96 10.04 -8.82
N TYR A 142 -4.11 9.94 -7.79
CA TYR A 142 -2.71 10.37 -7.89
C TYR A 142 -1.83 9.43 -8.70
N ILE A 143 -2.28 8.20 -8.90
CA ILE A 143 -1.66 7.26 -9.84
C ILE A 143 -2.74 6.59 -10.66
N ASP A 144 -2.64 6.73 -11.97
CA ASP A 144 -3.58 6.19 -12.95
C ASP A 144 -3.05 4.89 -13.56
N ASP A 145 -3.95 4.13 -14.18
CA ASP A 145 -3.64 2.91 -14.92
C ASP A 145 -2.97 1.82 -14.06
N CYS A 146 -3.24 1.76 -12.76
CA CYS A 146 -2.74 0.73 -11.86
C CYS A 146 -3.90 -0.01 -11.18
N ASP A 147 -3.77 -1.32 -11.01
CA ASP A 147 -4.78 -2.13 -10.30
C ASP A 147 -4.38 -2.38 -8.83
N PHE A 148 -3.07 -2.33 -8.55
CA PHE A 148 -2.49 -2.51 -7.23
C PHE A 148 -1.38 -1.49 -7.01
N CYS A 149 -1.40 -0.81 -5.87
CA CYS A 149 -0.46 0.26 -5.53
C CYS A 149 0.09 0.09 -4.11
N ILE A 150 1.32 0.55 -3.90
CA ILE A 150 1.97 0.65 -2.60
C ILE A 150 2.76 1.95 -2.48
N GLY A 151 2.76 2.56 -1.30
CA GLY A 151 3.54 3.77 -1.03
C GLY A 151 4.82 3.48 -0.27
N VAL A 152 5.87 4.25 -0.56
CA VAL A 152 7.11 4.32 0.23
C VAL A 152 7.29 5.75 0.70
N GLY A 153 6.95 6.00 1.96
CA GLY A 153 7.19 7.27 2.63
C GLY A 153 8.67 7.40 3.03
N VAL A 154 9.21 8.61 2.91
CA VAL A 154 10.56 8.98 3.30
C VAL A 154 10.57 10.31 4.04
N SER A 155 11.41 10.42 5.05
CA SER A 155 11.54 11.63 5.87
C SER A 155 12.99 11.87 6.27
N TYR A 156 13.37 13.15 6.39
CA TYR A 156 14.65 13.56 6.97
C TYR A 156 14.50 14.19 8.36
N GLN A 157 13.33 14.03 8.98
CA GLN A 157 13.07 14.51 10.35
C GLN A 157 14.11 13.94 11.34
N PRO A 158 14.46 14.68 12.42
CA PRO A 158 15.37 14.19 13.46
C PRO A 158 14.86 12.95 14.19
N MET A 159 13.52 12.80 14.27
CA MET A 159 12.83 11.66 14.86
C MET A 159 12.02 10.96 13.78
N ASP A 160 11.95 9.64 13.85
CA ASP A 160 11.19 8.86 12.88
C ASP A 160 9.68 9.14 13.00
N PRO A 161 9.03 9.75 11.98
CA PRO A 161 7.62 10.07 12.08
C PRO A 161 6.70 8.87 11.82
N PHE A 162 7.25 7.72 11.41
CA PHE A 162 6.46 6.61 10.90
C PHE A 162 6.17 5.49 11.92
N PHE A 163 6.90 5.41 13.04
CA PHE A 163 6.94 4.20 13.87
C PHE A 163 6.37 4.34 15.29
N ASP A 164 5.55 5.35 15.57
CA ASP A 164 4.82 5.45 16.84
C ASP A 164 3.43 4.80 16.77
N ARG A 165 3.30 3.63 17.42
CA ARG A 165 2.04 2.86 17.45
C ARG A 165 1.05 3.36 18.51
N HIS A 166 1.50 4.13 19.48
CA HIS A 166 0.69 4.60 20.62
C HIS A 166 0.43 6.11 20.57
N LYS A 167 0.88 6.79 19.51
CA LYS A 167 0.69 8.23 19.33
C LYS A 167 -0.76 8.70 19.45
N TYR A 168 -1.71 7.93 18.90
CA TYR A 168 -3.11 8.36 18.77
C TYR A 168 -4.06 7.69 19.75
N TRP A 169 -3.62 6.66 20.46
CA TRP A 169 -4.45 5.87 21.36
C TRP A 169 -3.71 5.52 22.63
N THR A 170 -4.40 5.59 23.76
CA THR A 170 -3.86 5.05 25.01
C THR A 170 -3.66 3.53 24.90
N ALA A 171 -2.88 2.96 25.82
CA ALA A 171 -2.72 1.51 25.88
C ALA A 171 -4.06 0.79 26.09
N GLU A 172 -4.97 1.34 26.90
CA GLU A 172 -6.30 0.76 27.10
C GLU A 172 -7.16 0.85 25.83
N GLU A 173 -7.20 2.03 25.18
CA GLU A 173 -7.95 2.23 23.93
C GLU A 173 -7.44 1.32 22.81
N TRP A 174 -6.11 1.20 22.69
CA TRP A 174 -5.48 0.29 21.74
C TRP A 174 -5.87 -1.15 22.03
N GLN A 175 -5.78 -1.60 23.28
CA GLN A 175 -6.14 -2.96 23.67
C GLN A 175 -7.63 -3.24 23.42
N GLN A 176 -8.50 -2.27 23.69
CA GLN A 176 -9.92 -2.38 23.40
C GLN A 176 -10.17 -2.51 21.90
N LYS A 177 -9.67 -1.57 21.08
CA LYS A 177 -9.77 -1.61 19.61
C LYS A 177 -9.18 -2.93 19.07
N PHE A 178 -8.02 -3.34 19.55
CA PHE A 178 -7.39 -4.60 19.15
C PHE A 178 -8.27 -5.80 19.50
N SER A 179 -8.88 -5.84 20.69
CA SER A 179 -9.79 -6.93 21.09
C SER A 179 -11.14 -6.94 20.35
N GLN A 180 -11.58 -5.79 19.83
CA GLN A 180 -12.82 -5.67 19.06
C GLN A 180 -12.61 -5.98 17.58
N GLU A 181 -11.47 -5.54 17.03
CA GLU A 181 -11.14 -5.63 15.60
C GLU A 181 -10.31 -6.88 15.25
N PHE A 182 -9.48 -7.36 16.18
CA PHE A 182 -8.62 -8.54 16.03
C PHE A 182 -8.93 -9.60 17.10
N PRO A 183 -10.06 -10.32 16.99
CA PRO A 183 -10.03 -11.77 17.15
C PRO A 183 -11.21 -12.48 16.46
N SER A 184 -10.95 -13.11 15.31
CA SER A 184 -11.49 -14.42 14.89
C SER A 184 -11.09 -14.61 13.43
N PHE A 185 -10.64 -15.80 13.06
CA PHE A 185 -10.29 -16.21 11.70
C PHE A 185 -11.47 -16.09 10.68
N THR A 186 -12.57 -15.44 11.05
CA THR A 186 -13.87 -15.42 10.39
C THR A 186 -14.37 -14.02 10.05
N ARG A 187 -13.70 -12.92 10.45
CA ARG A 187 -14.01 -11.60 9.89
C ARG A 187 -13.07 -11.31 8.73
N GLY A 188 -13.56 -11.49 7.50
CA GLY A 188 -12.96 -10.83 6.34
C GLY A 188 -13.02 -9.31 6.50
N PHE A 189 -12.20 -8.57 5.76
CA PHE A 189 -12.43 -7.13 5.58
C PHE A 189 -13.89 -6.95 5.14
N MET A 190 -14.66 -6.05 5.76
CA MET A 190 -16.04 -5.79 5.33
C MET A 190 -16.04 -5.48 3.82
N GLY A 191 -16.76 -6.24 3.00
CA GLY A 191 -16.70 -6.17 1.53
C GLY A 191 -15.98 -7.34 0.84
N ALA A 192 -15.24 -8.17 1.59
CA ALA A 192 -14.98 -9.55 1.17
C ALA A 192 -16.29 -10.33 1.35
N VAL A 193 -17.13 -10.34 0.31
CA VAL A 193 -18.36 -11.13 0.30
C VAL A 193 -17.96 -12.60 0.35
N GLU A 194 -18.57 -13.36 1.27
CA GLU A 194 -18.49 -14.85 1.26
C GLU A 194 -19.09 -15.43 -0.03
#